data_AF-A0A2G6KTY8-F1
#
_entry.id   AF-A0A2G6KTY8-F1
#
_cell.length_a   1.000
_cell.length_b   1.000
_cell.length_c   1.000
_cell.angle_alpha   90.00
_cell.angle_beta   90.00
_cell.angle_gamma   90.00
#
_symmetry.space_group_name_H-M   'P 1'
#
loop_
_entity.id
_entity.type
_entity.pdbx_description
1 polymer ?
#
loop_
_entity_poly.entity_id
_entity_poly.type
_entity_poly.pdbx_seq_one_letter_code
_entity_poly.pdbx_strand_id
1 'polypeptide(L)' 'MAKEKFERSKPHVNVGTIGHVDHGKTTLTAALT' A
#
# COMPACT_ATOMS: atom_id res chain seq x y z
N MET A 1 19.81 -9.49 -0.05
CA MET A 1 19.31 -9.69 -1.42
C MET A 1 19.18 -8.33 -2.07
N ALA A 2 19.74 -8.11 -3.26
CA ALA A 2 19.50 -6.86 -3.99
C ALA A 2 18.03 -6.83 -4.43
N LYS A 3 17.33 -5.73 -4.16
CA LYS A 3 15.93 -5.57 -4.57
C LYS A 3 15.90 -5.42 -6.10
N GLU A 4 15.07 -6.21 -6.77
CA GLU A 4 14.91 -6.08 -8.23
C GLU A 4 14.44 -4.67 -8.60
N LYS A 5 14.86 -4.21 -9.79
CA LYS A 5 14.43 -2.92 -10.32
C LYS A 5 12.94 -3.00 -10.65
N PHE A 6 12.13 -2.18 -9.99
CA PHE A 6 10.69 -2.13 -10.23
C PHE A 6 10.38 -1.53 -11.61
N GLU A 7 9.82 -2.32 -12.51
CA GLU A 7 9.36 -1.85 -13.82
C GLU A 7 7.96 -1.24 -13.75
N ARG A 8 7.84 0.04 -14.10
CA ARG A 8 6.59 0.81 -14.06
C ARG A 8 5.81 0.73 -15.38
N SER A 9 5.52 -0.48 -15.86
CA SER A 9 4.75 -0.67 -17.11
C SER A 9 3.25 -0.45 -16.94
N LYS A 10 2.74 -0.60 -15.72
CA LYS A 10 1.32 -0.43 -15.39
C LYS A 10 1.00 1.02 -14.98
N PRO A 11 -0.25 1.48 -15.18
CA PRO A 11 -0.72 2.75 -14.66
C PRO A 11 -0.52 2.84 -13.15
N HIS A 12 0.05 3.95 -12.69
CA HIS A 12 0.25 4.24 -11.28
C HIS A 12 -0.97 4.98 -10.72
N VAL A 13 -1.43 4.59 -9.54
CA VAL A 13 -2.57 5.22 -8.87
C VAL A 13 -2.17 5.58 -7.44
N ASN A 14 -2.45 6.81 -7.03
CA ASN A 14 -2.27 7.28 -5.65
C ASN A 14 -3.52 6.93 -4.84
N VAL A 15 -3.39 6.10 -3.80
CA VAL A 15 -4.50 5.66 -2.95
C VAL A 15 -4.12 5.76 -1.47
N GLY A 16 -5.13 5.79 -0.59
CA GLY A 16 -4.95 5.78 0.85
C GLY A 16 -6.18 5.28 1.59
N THR A 17 -5.96 4.72 2.79
CA THR A 17 -7.02 4.23 3.67
C THR A 17 -7.42 5.34 4.65
N ILE A 18 -8.69 5.76 4.64
CA ILE A 18 -9.24 6.83 5.49
C ILE A 18 -10.37 6.32 6.41
N GLY A 19 -10.68 7.03 7.50
CA GLY A 19 -11.77 6.67 8.43
C GLY A 19 -11.48 6.93 9.92
N HIS A 20 -12.46 6.64 10.78
CA HIS A 20 -12.42 6.88 12.23
C HIS A 20 -11.30 6.12 12.95
N VAL A 21 -10.84 6.61 14.11
CA VAL A 21 -9.82 5.94 14.95
C VAL A 21 -10.27 4.51 15.30
N ASP A 22 -9.32 3.60 15.51
CA ASP A 22 -9.55 2.20 15.86
C ASP A 22 -10.30 1.31 14.86
N HIS A 23 -10.67 1.82 13.67
CA HIS A 23 -11.28 1.02 12.59
C HIS A 23 -10.26 0.18 11.78
N GLY A 24 -9.05 -0.04 12.30
CA GLY A 24 -8.10 -0.99 11.68
C GLY A 24 -7.44 -0.56 10.37
N LYS A 25 -7.42 0.74 10.03
CA LYS A 25 -6.78 1.25 8.79
C LYS A 25 -5.31 0.82 8.65
N THR A 26 -4.54 0.93 9.72
CA THR A 26 -3.13 0.52 9.77
C THR A 26 -2.99 -0.99 9.61
N THR A 27 -3.82 -1.77 10.31
CA THR A 27 -3.82 -3.24 10.23
C THR A 27 -4.13 -3.71 8.82
N LEU A 28 -5.14 -3.11 8.17
CA LEU A 28 -5.49 -3.43 6.80
C LEU A 28 -4.35 -3.10 5.82
N THR A 29 -3.71 -1.93 5.95
CA THR A 29 -2.58 -1.55 5.10
C THR A 29 -1.38 -2.48 5.28
N ALA A 30 -1.06 -2.87 6.53
CA ALA A 30 0.04 -3.79 6.80
C ALA A 30 -0.20 -5.20 6.22
N ALA A 31 -1.46 -5.64 6.15
CA ALA A 31 -1.81 -6.94 5.56
C ALA A 31 -1.72 -6.96 4.02
N LEU A 32 -1.65 -5.80 3.35
CA LEU A 32 -1.56 -5.69 1.89
C LEU A 32 -0.11 -5.73 1.35
N THR A 33 0.89 -5.53 2.21
CA THR A 33 2.32 -5.47 1.86
C THR A 33 3.07 -6.68 2.39
#